data_AF-M3G329-F1
#
_entry.id   AF-M3G329-F1
#
_cell.length_a   1.000
_cell.length_b   1.000
_cell.length_c   1.000
_cell.angle_alpha   90.00
_cell.angle_beta   90.00
_cell.angle_gamma   90.00
#
_symmetry.space_group_name_H-M   'P 1'
#
loop_
_entity.id
_entity.type
_entity.pdbx_description
1 polymer ?
#
loop_
_entity_poly.entity_id
_entity_poly.type
_entity_poly.pdbx_seq_one_letter_code
_entity_poly.pdbx_strand_id
1 'polypeptide(L)'
;MSSNQVYTFQFISKDTSLSVHILFTSVIDIQQAKIEKLEVVAVGKSENIESVQLSVSTHKDIVKVCQKLKYEGKQLKNLTNRLVELFQTNGKSDDFMEQLIHYFNGKDNDKIKYILNQVISQAAGNSKPDIQFFYTIIDRSRLNEENQKDIFEDSSLEEKTKILLQSLLHLKSKNP
;
A
#
# COMPACT_ATOMS: atom_id res chain seq x y z
N MET A 1 19.73 -16.00 16.04
CA MET A 1 19.60 -14.59 15.64
C MET A 1 18.40 -14.50 14.72
N SER A 2 17.24 -14.03 15.20
CA SER A 2 16.11 -13.77 14.31
C SER A 2 16.51 -12.61 13.38
N SER A 3 16.59 -12.89 12.08
CA SER A 3 16.72 -11.84 11.06
C SER A 3 15.61 -10.79 11.25
N ASN A 4 15.99 -9.53 11.48
CA ASN A 4 15.04 -8.43 11.64
C ASN A 4 14.50 -7.94 10.27
N GLN A 5 14.54 -8.81 9.25
CA GLN A 5 14.23 -8.47 7.87
C GLN A 5 12.82 -8.89 7.50
N VAL A 6 12.25 -8.13 6.58
CA VAL A 6 10.92 -8.36 6.01
C VAL A 6 10.95 -8.06 4.52
N TYR A 7 10.06 -8.69 3.76
CA TYR A 7 9.78 -8.24 2.41
C TYR A 7 8.79 -7.09 2.45
N THR A 8 9.08 -6.01 1.72
CA THR A 8 8.02 -5.16 1.19
C THR A 8 7.63 -5.70 -0.18
N PHE A 9 6.33 -5.84 -0.40
CA PHE A 9 5.78 -6.33 -1.65
C PHE A 9 4.68 -5.40 -2.10
N GLN A 10 4.72 -4.98 -3.35
CA GLN A 10 3.79 -4.03 -3.92
C GLN A 10 3.43 -4.45 -5.33
N PHE A 11 2.17 -4.23 -5.73
CA PHE A 11 1.79 -4.44 -7.12
C PHE A 11 0.72 -3.45 -7.58
N ILE A 12 0.72 -3.24 -8.89
CA ILE A 12 -0.34 -2.60 -9.64
C ILE A 12 -0.87 -3.64 -10.62
N SER A 13 -2.19 -3.81 -10.63
CA SER A 13 -2.91 -4.58 -11.63
C SER A 13 -3.78 -3.63 -12.44
N LYS A 14 -3.70 -3.70 -13.77
CA LYS A 14 -4.52 -2.91 -14.68
C LYS A 14 -5.34 -3.82 -15.57
N ASP A 15 -6.65 -3.76 -15.41
CA ASP A 15 -7.61 -4.43 -16.28
C ASP A 15 -8.46 -3.38 -17.01
N THR A 16 -8.09 -3.11 -18.26
CA THR A 16 -8.83 -2.17 -19.11
C THR A 16 -10.17 -2.74 -19.57
N SER A 17 -10.32 -4.07 -19.63
CA SER A 17 -11.56 -4.70 -20.09
C SER A 17 -12.68 -4.57 -19.05
N LEU A 18 -12.32 -4.67 -17.77
CA LEU A 18 -13.26 -4.52 -16.65
C LEU A 18 -13.26 -3.10 -16.06
N SER A 19 -12.40 -2.21 -16.53
CA SER A 19 -12.13 -0.90 -15.92
C SER A 19 -11.82 -1.04 -14.42
N VAL A 20 -11.02 -2.05 -14.07
CA VAL A 20 -10.61 -2.34 -12.70
C VAL A 20 -9.11 -2.19 -12.60
N HIS A 21 -8.67 -1.30 -11.71
CA HIS A 21 -7.27 -1.12 -11.41
C HIS A 21 -7.04 -1.31 -9.91
N ILE A 22 -6.02 -2.07 -9.55
CA ILE A 22 -5.74 -2.43 -8.16
C ILE A 22 -4.34 -1.92 -7.80
N LEU A 23 -4.24 -1.24 -6.67
CA LEU A 23 -2.98 -0.89 -6.03
C LEU A 23 -2.90 -1.62 -4.69
N PHE A 24 -1.78 -2.30 -4.47
CA PHE A 24 -1.55 -3.12 -3.28
C PHE A 24 -0.17 -2.90 -2.71
N THR A 25 -0.07 -2.99 -1.38
CA THR A 25 1.20 -3.12 -0.67
C THR A 25 1.06 -4.03 0.54
N SER A 26 2.12 -4.76 0.88
CA SER A 26 2.23 -5.54 2.10
C SER A 26 3.65 -5.55 2.67
N VAL A 27 3.71 -5.82 3.97
CA VAL A 27 4.92 -6.22 4.69
C VAL A 27 4.79 -7.70 5.05
N ILE A 28 5.76 -8.50 4.65
CA ILE A 28 5.78 -9.96 4.86
C ILE A 28 6.93 -10.31 5.80
N ASP A 29 6.58 -10.98 6.91
CA ASP A 29 7.55 -11.60 7.80
C ASP A 29 8.10 -12.87 7.16
N ILE A 30 9.41 -12.88 6.90
CA ILE A 30 10.11 -13.99 6.26
C ILE A 30 10.20 -15.19 7.20
N GLN A 31 10.33 -14.98 8.51
CA GLN A 31 10.47 -16.07 9.48
C GLN A 31 9.14 -16.72 9.82
N GLN A 32 8.11 -15.90 9.96
CA GLN A 32 6.78 -16.38 10.30
C GLN A 32 5.94 -16.73 9.06
N ALA A 33 6.51 -16.58 7.86
CA ALA A 33 5.85 -16.80 6.58
C ALA A 33 4.43 -16.22 6.56
N LYS A 34 4.28 -14.94 6.93
CA LYS A 34 2.95 -14.31 7.05
C LYS A 34 2.96 -12.85 6.62
N ILE A 35 1.80 -12.37 6.17
CA ILE A 35 1.58 -10.93 5.96
C ILE A 35 1.35 -10.25 7.31
N GLU A 36 2.21 -9.30 7.68
CA GLU A 36 2.08 -8.51 8.93
C GLU A 36 1.21 -7.28 8.74
N LYS A 37 1.38 -6.60 7.61
CA LYS A 37 0.65 -5.39 7.24
C LYS A 37 0.26 -5.50 5.78
N LEU A 38 -0.94 -5.04 5.43
CA LEU A 38 -1.33 -4.89 4.05
C LEU A 38 -2.26 -3.72 3.88
N GLU A 39 -2.25 -3.17 2.68
CA GLU A 39 -3.22 -2.18 2.24
C GLU A 39 -3.50 -2.39 0.76
N VAL A 40 -4.77 -2.27 0.38
CA VAL A 40 -5.22 -2.48 -1.00
C VAL A 40 -6.40 -1.57 -1.32
N VAL A 41 -6.43 -1.09 -2.55
CA VAL A 41 -7.57 -0.36 -3.11
C VAL A 41 -7.79 -0.79 -4.55
N ALA A 42 -9.06 -1.01 -4.90
CA ALA A 42 -9.49 -1.13 -6.29
C ALA A 42 -10.18 0.16 -6.72
N VAL A 43 -9.92 0.64 -7.94
CA VAL A 43 -10.48 1.87 -8.51
C VAL A 43 -10.99 1.64 -9.93
N GLY A 44 -12.00 2.41 -10.33
CA GLY A 44 -12.61 2.32 -11.67
C GLY A 44 -11.89 3.13 -12.76
N LYS A 45 -10.96 4.01 -12.38
CA LYS A 45 -10.22 4.90 -13.29
C LYS A 45 -8.73 4.75 -13.05
N SER A 46 -7.97 4.47 -14.11
CA SER A 46 -6.51 4.29 -14.06
C SER A 46 -5.78 5.52 -13.52
N GLU A 47 -6.26 6.72 -13.85
CA GLU A 47 -5.71 8.02 -13.44
C GLU A 47 -5.49 8.12 -11.92
N ASN A 48 -6.33 7.43 -11.13
CA ASN A 48 -6.24 7.46 -9.67
C ASN A 48 -4.96 6.80 -9.12
N ILE A 49 -4.32 5.91 -9.87
CA ILE A 49 -3.11 5.18 -9.45
C ILE A 49 -1.98 5.25 -10.49
N GLU A 50 -2.15 6.00 -11.57
CA GLU A 50 -1.21 6.05 -12.70
C GLU A 50 0.13 6.69 -12.33
N SER A 51 0.13 7.65 -11.42
CA SER A 51 1.35 8.33 -10.95
C SER A 51 2.20 7.48 -10.01
N VAL A 52 1.72 6.30 -9.59
CA VAL A 52 2.42 5.45 -8.64
C VAL A 52 3.56 4.70 -9.32
N GLN A 53 4.78 4.89 -8.83
CA GLN A 53 5.98 4.19 -9.30
C GLN A 53 6.46 3.20 -8.24
N LEU A 54 6.18 1.92 -8.42
CA LEU A 54 6.43 0.88 -7.40
C LEU A 54 7.90 0.77 -6.95
N SER A 55 8.86 0.96 -7.85
CA SER A 55 10.29 0.79 -7.57
C SER A 55 10.89 1.88 -6.67
N VAL A 56 10.22 3.03 -6.54
CA VAL A 56 10.67 4.17 -5.74
C VAL A 56 9.72 4.51 -4.59
N SER A 57 8.54 3.86 -4.54
CA SER A 57 7.55 4.07 -3.50
C SER A 57 7.81 3.16 -2.31
N THR A 58 7.71 3.67 -1.09
CA THR A 58 7.77 2.83 0.10
C THR A 58 6.40 2.22 0.42
N HIS A 59 6.36 1.24 1.34
CA HIS A 59 5.08 0.72 1.84
C HIS A 59 4.17 1.85 2.35
N LYS A 60 4.76 2.84 3.05
CA LYS A 60 4.03 3.96 3.62
C LYS A 60 3.43 4.87 2.55
N ASP A 61 4.17 5.15 1.48
CA ASP A 61 3.69 5.98 0.37
C ASP A 61 2.45 5.35 -0.27
N ILE A 62 2.51 4.04 -0.54
CA ILE A 62 1.38 3.31 -1.12
C ILE A 62 0.19 3.27 -0.14
N VAL A 63 0.43 3.05 1.16
CA VAL A 63 -0.62 3.11 2.19
C VAL A 63 -1.34 4.46 2.17
N LYS A 64 -0.59 5.58 2.13
CA LYS A 64 -1.17 6.94 2.07
C LYS A 64 -2.05 7.11 0.83
N VAL A 65 -1.60 6.65 -0.34
CA VAL A 65 -2.38 6.72 -1.58
C VAL A 65 -3.67 5.91 -1.45
N CYS A 66 -3.58 4.67 -0.98
CA CYS A 66 -4.76 3.83 -0.76
C CYS A 66 -5.76 4.48 0.20
N GLN A 67 -5.29 4.98 1.35
CA GLN A 67 -6.14 5.62 2.35
C GLN A 67 -6.80 6.90 1.83
N LYS A 68 -6.05 7.73 1.08
CA LYS A 68 -6.59 8.92 0.42
C LYS A 68 -7.73 8.54 -0.55
N LEU A 69 -7.52 7.55 -1.41
CA LEU A 69 -8.56 7.10 -2.36
C LEU A 69 -9.79 6.53 -1.66
N LYS A 70 -9.60 5.82 -0.54
CA LYS A 70 -10.70 5.32 0.30
C LYS A 70 -11.49 6.46 0.94
N TYR A 71 -10.79 7.45 1.49
CA TYR A 71 -11.38 8.63 2.13
C TYR A 71 -12.16 9.50 1.13
N GLU A 72 -11.61 9.71 -0.07
CA GLU A 72 -12.26 10.45 -1.16
C GLU A 72 -13.41 9.68 -1.82
N GLY A 73 -13.68 8.43 -1.42
CA GLY A 73 -14.76 7.61 -1.98
C GLY A 73 -14.50 7.14 -3.42
N LYS A 74 -13.25 7.20 -3.90
CA LYS A 74 -12.85 6.81 -5.26
C LYS A 74 -12.66 5.29 -5.45
N GLN A 75 -12.74 4.54 -4.35
CA GLN A 75 -12.62 3.09 -4.35
C GLN A 75 -13.87 2.38 -4.88
N LEU A 76 -13.67 1.26 -5.55
CA LEU A 76 -14.68 0.23 -5.75
C LEU A 76 -14.82 -0.55 -4.42
N LYS A 77 -15.66 -0.03 -3.52
CA LYS A 77 -15.72 -0.46 -2.11
C LYS A 77 -15.89 -1.97 -1.93
N ASN A 78 -16.84 -2.59 -2.63
CA ASN A 78 -17.11 -4.03 -2.49
C ASN A 78 -15.93 -4.87 -2.95
N LEU A 79 -15.33 -4.54 -4.11
CA LEU A 79 -14.16 -5.23 -4.62
C LEU A 79 -12.94 -5.03 -3.72
N THR A 80 -12.75 -3.81 -3.20
CA THR A 80 -11.66 -3.49 -2.27
C THR A 80 -11.76 -4.33 -1.01
N ASN A 81 -12.95 -4.39 -0.39
CA ASN A 81 -13.18 -5.22 0.81
C ASN A 81 -12.91 -6.70 0.51
N ARG A 82 -13.39 -7.20 -0.64
CA ARG A 82 -13.16 -8.59 -1.04
C ARG A 82 -11.67 -8.92 -1.21
N LEU A 83 -10.91 -8.01 -1.84
CA LEU A 83 -9.47 -8.16 -1.98
C LEU A 83 -8.75 -8.16 -0.62
N VAL A 84 -9.15 -7.27 0.30
CA VAL A 84 -8.61 -7.27 1.68
C VAL A 84 -8.80 -8.65 2.32
N GLU A 85 -10.02 -9.18 2.31
CA GLU A 85 -10.33 -10.49 2.89
C GLU A 85 -9.50 -11.63 2.28
N LEU A 86 -9.37 -11.65 0.95
CA LEU A 86 -8.64 -12.69 0.25
C LEU A 86 -7.14 -12.62 0.54
N PHE A 87 -6.53 -11.43 0.50
CA PHE A 87 -5.10 -11.30 0.83
C PHE A 87 -4.83 -11.57 2.31
N GLN A 88 -5.74 -11.19 3.22
CA GLN A 88 -5.61 -11.54 4.64
C GLN A 88 -5.72 -13.05 4.89
N THR A 89 -6.63 -13.73 4.19
CA THR A 89 -6.81 -15.18 4.30
C THR A 89 -5.61 -15.93 3.73
N ASN A 90 -5.20 -15.60 2.50
CA ASN A 90 -4.03 -16.20 1.86
C ASN A 90 -2.74 -15.87 2.61
N GLY A 91 -2.63 -14.65 3.14
CA GLY A 91 -1.48 -14.21 3.95
C GLY A 91 -1.29 -14.90 5.29
N LYS A 92 -2.26 -15.75 5.69
CA LYS A 92 -2.21 -16.62 6.87
C LYS A 92 -2.08 -18.11 6.51
N SER A 93 -2.07 -18.45 5.23
CA SER A 93 -1.92 -19.82 4.75
C SER A 93 -0.42 -20.12 4.58
N ASP A 94 0.06 -21.11 5.32
CA ASP A 94 1.46 -21.55 5.27
C ASP A 94 1.85 -21.92 3.83
N ASP A 95 1.07 -22.79 3.17
CA ASP A 95 1.30 -23.20 1.78
C ASP A 95 1.40 -22.01 0.81
N PHE A 96 0.49 -21.05 0.90
CA PHE A 96 0.49 -19.87 0.03
C PHE A 96 1.75 -19.02 0.26
N MET A 97 2.08 -18.79 1.53
CA MET A 97 3.18 -17.92 1.91
C MET A 97 4.54 -18.55 1.65
N GLU A 98 4.69 -19.85 1.87
CA GLU A 98 5.88 -20.61 1.50
C GLU A 98 6.12 -20.56 -0.01
N GLN A 99 5.07 -20.76 -0.82
CA GLN A 99 5.17 -20.63 -2.28
C GLN A 99 5.59 -19.22 -2.69
N LEU A 100 4.94 -18.19 -2.13
CA LEU A 100 5.25 -16.80 -2.46
C LEU A 100 6.70 -16.43 -2.10
N ILE A 101 7.17 -16.82 -0.91
CA ILE A 101 8.55 -16.59 -0.46
C ILE A 101 9.54 -17.39 -1.33
N HIS A 102 9.21 -18.64 -1.68
CA HIS A 102 10.03 -19.45 -2.58
C HIS A 102 10.19 -18.75 -3.94
N TYR A 103 9.11 -18.22 -4.51
CA TYR A 103 9.18 -17.49 -5.79
C TYR A 103 9.94 -16.16 -5.68
N PHE A 104 9.84 -15.45 -4.56
CA PHE A 104 10.67 -14.26 -4.32
C PHE A 104 12.17 -14.61 -4.33
N ASN A 105 12.54 -15.67 -3.62
CA ASN A 105 13.93 -16.14 -3.53
C ASN A 105 14.46 -16.65 -4.87
N GLY A 106 13.63 -17.36 -5.63
CA GLY A 106 13.92 -17.84 -6.98
C GLY A 106 13.85 -16.77 -8.07
N LYS A 107 13.36 -15.57 -7.74
CA LYS A 107 13.05 -14.50 -8.72
C LYS A 107 12.14 -14.97 -9.85
N ASP A 108 11.20 -15.86 -9.53
CA ASP A 108 10.27 -16.43 -10.49
C ASP A 108 9.07 -15.49 -10.68
N ASN A 109 9.28 -14.48 -11.52
CA ASN A 109 8.31 -13.42 -11.75
C ASN A 109 6.99 -13.92 -12.35
N ASP A 110 7.05 -14.97 -13.17
CA ASP A 110 5.85 -15.52 -13.81
C ASP A 110 4.99 -16.27 -12.79
N LYS A 111 5.60 -16.99 -11.85
CA LYS A 111 4.87 -17.63 -10.75
C LYS A 111 4.28 -16.63 -9.76
N ILE A 112 4.97 -15.52 -9.48
CA ILE A 112 4.42 -14.43 -8.66
C ILE A 112 3.18 -13.83 -9.33
N LYS A 113 3.28 -13.49 -10.63
CA LYS A 113 2.13 -12.98 -11.40
C LYS A 113 0.98 -13.98 -11.43
N TYR A 114 1.28 -15.27 -11.58
CA TYR A 114 0.27 -16.32 -11.57
C TYR A 114 -0.50 -16.34 -10.24
N ILE A 115 0.19 -16.36 -9.10
CA ILE A 115 -0.45 -16.33 -7.77
C ILE A 115 -1.29 -15.07 -7.59
N LEU A 116 -0.75 -13.90 -7.93
CA LEU A 116 -1.50 -12.64 -7.86
C LEU A 116 -2.77 -12.70 -8.70
N ASN A 117 -2.67 -13.22 -9.92
CA ASN A 117 -3.82 -13.35 -10.81
C ASN A 117 -4.88 -14.31 -10.26
N GLN A 118 -4.50 -15.38 -9.56
CA GLN A 118 -5.46 -16.28 -8.92
C GLN A 118 -6.28 -15.54 -7.84
N VAL A 119 -5.61 -14.77 -6.98
CA VAL A 119 -6.29 -13.99 -5.92
C VAL A 119 -7.18 -12.90 -6.54
N ILE A 120 -6.69 -12.19 -7.55
CA ILE A 120 -7.46 -11.14 -8.24
C ILE A 120 -8.68 -11.75 -8.94
N SER A 121 -8.53 -12.89 -9.62
CA SER A 121 -9.62 -13.54 -10.35
C SER A 121 -10.72 -14.04 -9.42
N GLN A 122 -10.38 -14.47 -8.20
CA GLN A 122 -11.37 -14.82 -7.16
C GLN A 122 -12.19 -13.61 -6.68
N ALA A 123 -11.67 -12.38 -6.84
CA ALA A 123 -12.34 -11.16 -6.40
C ALA A 123 -13.11 -10.46 -7.52
N ALA A 124 -12.46 -10.29 -8.67
CA ALA A 124 -12.93 -9.47 -9.79
C ALA A 124 -13.51 -10.30 -10.95
N GLY A 125 -13.46 -11.63 -10.87
CA GLY A 125 -13.83 -12.53 -11.95
C GLY A 125 -12.65 -12.84 -12.88
N ASN A 126 -12.88 -13.75 -13.83
CA ASN A 126 -11.83 -14.23 -14.71
C ASN A 126 -11.46 -13.17 -15.74
N SER A 127 -10.26 -12.60 -15.60
CA SER A 127 -9.65 -11.72 -16.60
C SER A 127 -8.13 -11.96 -16.67
N LYS A 128 -7.45 -11.22 -17.54
CA LYS A 128 -5.99 -11.25 -17.70
C LYS A 128 -5.43 -9.83 -17.56
N PRO A 129 -5.40 -9.28 -16.33
CA PRO A 129 -4.86 -7.96 -16.09
C PRO A 129 -3.36 -7.90 -16.40
N ASP A 130 -2.86 -6.72 -16.76
CA ASP A 130 -1.43 -6.44 -16.72
C ASP A 130 -0.99 -6.22 -15.27
N ILE A 131 -0.08 -7.07 -14.79
CA ILE A 131 0.41 -7.04 -13.41
C ILE A 131 1.88 -6.62 -13.40
N GLN A 132 2.13 -5.49 -12.74
CA GLN A 132 3.46 -4.98 -12.42
C GLN A 132 3.65 -5.07 -10.91
N PHE A 133 4.81 -5.52 -10.46
CA PHE A 133 5.08 -5.67 -9.04
C PHE A 133 6.54 -5.35 -8.72
N PHE A 134 6.78 -5.01 -7.47
CA PHE A 134 8.10 -4.75 -6.91
C PHE A 134 8.16 -5.37 -5.53
N TYR A 135 9.29 -6.00 -5.21
CA TYR A 135 9.55 -6.51 -3.88
C TYR A 135 11.01 -6.30 -3.51
N THR A 136 11.27 -6.02 -2.23
CA THR A 136 12.62 -5.87 -1.70
C THR A 136 12.68 -6.31 -0.24
N ILE A 137 13.86 -6.77 0.19
CA ILE A 137 14.12 -7.08 1.59
C ILE A 137 14.61 -5.81 2.27
N ILE A 138 14.03 -5.48 3.41
CA ILE A 138 14.47 -4.37 4.26
C ILE A 138 14.48 -4.78 5.74
N ASP A 139 15.26 -4.07 6.54
CA ASP A 139 15.19 -4.19 8.00
C ASP A 139 13.91 -3.54 8.54
N ARG A 140 13.27 -4.18 9.53
CA ARG A 140 12.07 -3.66 10.20
C ARG A 140 12.27 -2.28 10.84
N SER A 141 13.48 -1.93 11.24
CA SER A 141 13.78 -0.58 11.76
C SER A 141 13.51 0.49 10.71
N ARG A 142 13.86 0.23 9.43
CA ARG A 142 13.65 1.18 8.33
C ARG A 142 12.17 1.41 8.01
N LEU A 143 11.32 0.38 8.18
CA LEU A 143 9.85 0.55 8.10
C LEU A 143 9.31 1.53 9.15
N ASN A 144 9.94 1.59 10.33
CA ASN A 144 9.48 2.42 11.44
C ASN A 144 10.09 3.83 11.42
N GLU A 145 11.30 4.00 10.92
CA GLU A 145 11.91 5.32 10.71
C GLU A 145 11.12 6.15 9.69
N GLU A 146 10.57 5.51 8.65
CA GLU A 146 9.60 6.14 7.76
C GLU A 146 8.36 6.63 8.52
N ASN A 147 7.92 5.94 9.60
CA ASN A 147 6.77 6.36 10.41
C ASN A 147 7.05 7.63 11.24
N GLN A 148 8.29 7.83 11.71
CA GLN A 148 8.64 8.95 12.58
C GLN A 148 8.84 10.27 11.84
N LYS A 149 9.27 10.26 10.57
CA LYS A 149 9.47 11.51 9.80
C LYS A 149 8.18 12.31 9.58
N ASP A 150 7.02 11.67 9.47
CA ASP A 150 5.74 12.39 9.32
C ASP A 150 5.25 13.03 10.63
N ILE A 151 5.60 12.48 11.79
CA ILE A 151 5.16 13.04 13.08
C ILE A 151 5.79 14.42 13.32
N PHE A 152 7.01 14.63 12.82
CA PHE A 152 7.71 15.91 12.94
C PHE A 152 7.28 16.96 11.91
N GLU A 153 6.73 16.57 10.76
CA GLU A 153 6.25 17.53 9.76
C GLU A 153 4.84 18.07 10.08
N ASP A 154 3.96 17.23 10.67
CA ASP A 154 2.57 17.61 10.98
C ASP A 154 2.48 18.56 12.19
N SER A 155 3.37 18.43 13.17
CA SER A 155 3.45 19.37 14.32
C SER A 155 3.92 20.78 13.93
N SER A 156 4.62 20.94 12.80
CA SER A 156 5.12 22.25 12.35
C SER A 156 4.03 23.13 11.73
N LEU A 157 2.96 22.52 11.21
CA LEU A 157 1.83 23.20 10.58
C LEU A 157 0.83 23.73 11.61
N GLU A 158 0.57 22.99 12.68
CA GLU A 158 -0.30 23.46 13.77
C GLU A 158 0.32 24.64 14.54
N GLU A 159 1.64 24.65 14.72
CA GLU A 159 2.33 25.71 15.44
C GLU A 159 2.44 27.01 14.62
N LYS A 160 2.70 26.90 13.31
CA LYS A 160 2.67 28.06 12.39
C LYS A 160 1.27 28.68 12.27
N THR A 161 0.22 27.86 12.31
CA THR A 161 -1.17 28.35 12.19
C THR A 161 -1.61 29.11 13.45
N LYS A 162 -1.21 28.66 14.64
CA LYS A 162 -1.46 29.38 15.91
C LYS A 162 -0.73 30.72 15.98
N ILE A 163 0.52 30.78 15.55
CA ILE A 163 1.31 32.03 15.52
C ILE A 163 0.69 33.05 14.56
N LEU A 164 0.21 32.61 13.39
CA LEU A 164 -0.41 33.50 12.41
C LEU A 164 -1.76 34.07 12.90
N LEU A 165 -2.57 33.23 13.57
CA LEU A 165 -3.86 33.64 14.16
C LEU A 165 -3.68 34.61 15.34
N GLN A 166 -2.69 34.40 16.21
CA GLN A 166 -2.38 35.34 17.30
C GLN A 166 -1.90 36.69 16.77
N SER A 167 -1.10 36.70 15.70
CA SER A 167 -0.61 37.92 15.07
C SER A 167 -1.74 38.75 14.45
N LEU A 168 -2.72 38.10 13.82
CA LEU A 168 -3.89 38.75 13.22
C LEU A 168 -4.87 39.33 14.27
N LEU A 169 -5.01 38.66 15.42
CA LEU A 169 -5.84 39.16 16.52
C LEU A 169 -5.23 40.41 17.19
N HIS A 170 -3.90 40.49 17.29
CA HIS A 170 -3.20 41.66 17.85
C HIS A 170 -3.22 42.89 16.91
N LEU A 171 -3.34 42.69 15.60
CA LEU A 171 -3.45 43.79 14.63
C LEU A 171 -4.86 44.42 14.60
N LYS A 172 -5.91 43.65 14.92
CA LYS A 172 -7.29 44.17 14.97
C LYS A 172 -7.63 44.97 16.22
N SER A 173 -6.84 44.91 17.29
CA SER A 173 -7.08 45.67 18.53
C SER A 173 -6.37 47.02 18.60
N LYS A 174 -5.58 47.39 17.57
CA LYS A 174 -4.74 48.62 17.56
C LYS A 174 -5.12 49.67 16.52
N ASN A 175 -6.22 49.51 15.79
CA ASN A 175 -6.77 50.60 14.98
C ASN A 175 -7.96 51.23 15.73
N PRO A 176 -7.78 52.41 16.37
CA PRO A 176 -8.88 53.20 16.91
C PRO A 176 -9.78 53.76 15.80
#